data_AF-A0AA35WES8-F1
#
_entry.id   AF-A0AA35WES8-F1
#
_cell.length_a   1.000
_cell.length_b   1.000
_cell.length_c   1.000
_cell.angle_alpha   90.00
_cell.angle_beta   90.00
_cell.angle_gamma   90.00
#
_symmetry.space_group_name_H-M   'P 1'
#
loop_
_entity.id
_entity.type
_entity.pdbx_description
1 polymer ?
#
loop_
_entity_poly.entity_id
_entity_poly.type
_entity_poly.pdbx_seq_one_letter_code
_entity_poly.pdbx_strand_id
1 'polypeptide(L)'
;MDKGGKKEAETEREEREPGRCALFIRKRGRYCRMPVTKGREYCGEHLTYDLDPGASSVKRRIPCPLDPHHTVYEHQLQIHLRKCNAAKKGVPICYRANVNTGITDYQPSAEEKKPLSAFSQSQIDAVIAKVEQVYQEYMGDIEEVVLEHPVMNSDLSDPANGATALKHIRQQASILGHLERLQLIRPDTCFVEFGAGRGKLSNCLQRVCVNDDTMHYLLVDRDSCRRKKDVYLRGDPSNEARVQRLNIDIEHLDMELKWSRDLR
;
A
#
# COMPACT_ATOMS: atom_id res chain seq x y z
N MET A 1 -45.24 -14.17 32.25
CA MET A 1 -45.87 -13.25 31.28
C MET A 1 -45.26 -11.89 31.52
N ASP A 2 -44.33 -11.44 30.68
CA ASP A 2 -44.56 -10.30 29.79
C ASP A 2 -43.33 -10.13 28.88
N LYS A 3 -43.57 -10.01 27.58
CA LYS A 3 -42.56 -9.95 26.52
C LYS A 3 -42.33 -8.48 26.18
N GLY A 4 -41.28 -7.88 26.73
CA GLY A 4 -40.84 -6.54 26.34
C GLY A 4 -40.18 -6.56 24.95
N GLY A 5 -40.96 -6.23 23.93
CA GLY A 5 -40.51 -6.15 22.53
C GLY A 5 -39.42 -5.09 22.33
N LYS A 6 -38.31 -5.51 21.70
CA LYS A 6 -37.36 -4.58 21.09
C LYS A 6 -38.04 -3.93 19.89
N LYS A 7 -38.34 -2.63 19.99
CA LYS A 7 -38.66 -1.79 18.84
C LYS A 7 -37.45 -1.77 17.91
N GLU A 8 -37.57 -2.42 16.76
CA GLU A 8 -36.67 -2.19 15.63
C GLU A 8 -36.88 -0.75 15.18
N ALA A 9 -35.82 0.06 15.26
CA ALA A 9 -35.82 1.40 14.70
C ALA A 9 -35.92 1.27 13.17
N GLU A 10 -36.98 1.80 12.57
CA GLU A 10 -37.11 1.98 11.13
C GLU A 10 -36.04 2.98 10.67
N THR A 11 -34.86 2.50 10.32
CA THR A 11 -33.88 3.27 9.56
C THR A 11 -34.44 3.52 8.16
N GLU A 12 -34.66 4.79 7.82
CA GLU A 12 -34.94 5.26 6.46
C GLU A 12 -34.01 4.54 5.47
N ARG A 13 -34.60 3.74 4.58
CA ARG A 13 -33.85 2.95 3.59
C ARG A 13 -33.49 3.89 2.43
N GLU A 14 -32.20 4.20 2.28
CA GLU A 14 -31.67 4.95 1.13
C GLU A 14 -32.20 4.36 -0.18
N GLU A 15 -32.81 5.16 -1.06
CA GLU A 15 -33.33 4.69 -2.34
C GLU A 15 -32.21 4.25 -3.29
N ARG A 16 -32.49 3.23 -4.09
CA ARG A 16 -31.53 2.72 -5.07
C ARG A 16 -31.39 3.70 -6.24
N GLU A 17 -30.18 4.23 -6.43
CA GLU A 17 -29.84 5.02 -7.62
C GLU A 17 -30.04 4.23 -8.93
N PRO A 18 -30.64 4.82 -9.98
CA PRO A 18 -30.75 4.19 -11.30
C PRO A 18 -29.40 3.77 -11.87
N GLY A 19 -29.34 2.56 -12.45
CA GLY A 19 -28.10 2.01 -13.03
C GLY A 19 -27.05 1.56 -12.01
N ARG A 20 -27.39 1.48 -10.71
CA ARG A 20 -26.54 0.91 -9.66
C ARG A 20 -27.00 -0.46 -9.20
N CYS A 21 -26.08 -1.20 -8.59
CA CYS A 21 -26.29 -2.57 -8.12
C CYS A 21 -27.40 -2.66 -7.06
N ALA A 22 -28.27 -3.67 -7.19
CA ALA A 22 -29.39 -3.92 -6.29
C ALA A 22 -29.01 -4.49 -4.90
N LEU A 23 -27.74 -4.84 -4.67
CA LEU A 23 -27.32 -5.43 -3.38
C LEU A 23 -27.29 -4.38 -2.26
N PHE A 24 -28.05 -4.61 -1.19
CA PHE A 24 -28.03 -3.79 0.03
C PHE A 24 -26.92 -4.23 1.00
N ILE A 25 -25.97 -3.34 1.30
CA ILE A 25 -24.85 -3.58 2.20
C ILE A 25 -25.28 -3.23 3.64
N ARG A 26 -25.85 -4.20 4.36
CA ARG A 26 -26.39 -4.01 5.73
C ARG A 26 -25.39 -3.33 6.68
N LYS A 27 -24.12 -3.73 6.65
CA LYS A 27 -23.06 -3.14 7.50
C LYS A 27 -22.84 -1.64 7.29
N ARG A 28 -23.19 -1.12 6.12
CA ARG A 28 -22.99 0.29 5.74
C ARG A 28 -24.31 1.04 5.56
N GLY A 29 -25.46 0.39 5.82
CA GLY A 29 -26.78 0.98 5.69
C GLY A 29 -27.14 1.49 4.28
N ARG A 30 -26.51 0.98 3.22
CA ARG A 30 -26.64 1.54 1.85
C ARG A 30 -26.61 0.51 0.74
N TYR A 31 -27.17 0.84 -0.42
CA TYR A 31 -27.02 0.05 -1.65
C TYR A 31 -25.60 0.13 -2.23
N CYS A 32 -25.20 -0.91 -2.95
CA CYS A 32 -23.93 -0.95 -3.66
C CYS A 32 -23.91 0.08 -4.81
N ARG A 33 -22.98 1.04 -4.76
CA ARG A 33 -22.84 2.13 -5.75
C ARG A 33 -22.11 1.71 -7.04
N MET A 34 -21.85 0.43 -7.23
CA MET A 34 -21.19 -0.04 -8.44
C MET A 34 -22.16 -0.03 -9.62
N PRO A 35 -21.73 0.42 -10.82
CA PRO A 35 -22.56 0.40 -12.02
C PRO A 35 -22.92 -1.03 -12.42
N VAL A 36 -24.12 -1.19 -12.96
CA VAL A 36 -24.58 -2.45 -13.59
C VAL A 36 -24.44 -2.36 -15.09
N THR A 37 -24.19 -3.50 -15.74
CA THR A 37 -24.27 -3.60 -17.21
C THR A 37 -25.73 -3.46 -17.64
N LYS A 38 -25.99 -2.90 -18.84
CA LYS A 38 -27.36 -2.79 -19.38
C LYS A 38 -28.07 -4.15 -19.31
N GLY A 39 -29.26 -4.18 -18.72
CA GLY A 39 -30.07 -5.39 -18.56
C GLY A 39 -29.72 -6.29 -17.36
N ARG A 40 -28.86 -5.84 -16.44
CA ARG A 40 -28.51 -6.57 -15.20
C ARG A 40 -28.94 -5.80 -13.97
N GLU A 41 -29.27 -6.51 -12.89
CA GLU A 41 -29.61 -5.90 -11.61
C GLU A 41 -28.41 -5.73 -10.68
N TYR A 42 -27.37 -6.55 -10.84
CA TYR A 42 -26.18 -6.54 -9.99
C TYR A 42 -24.92 -6.13 -10.76
N CYS A 43 -23.96 -5.52 -10.05
CA CYS A 43 -22.66 -5.18 -10.63
C CYS A 43 -21.81 -6.45 -10.81
N GLY A 44 -20.70 -6.34 -11.54
CA GLY A 44 -19.79 -7.46 -11.77
C GLY A 44 -19.39 -8.22 -10.49
N GLU A 45 -19.20 -7.53 -9.36
CA GLU A 45 -18.86 -8.13 -8.05
C GLU A 45 -20.01 -8.88 -7.36
N HIS A 46 -21.26 -8.52 -7.69
CA HIS A 46 -22.44 -9.14 -7.10
C HIS A 46 -23.28 -9.90 -8.13
N LEU A 47 -22.72 -10.18 -9.32
CA LEU A 47 -23.38 -10.94 -10.38
C LEU A 47 -23.73 -12.37 -9.95
N THR A 48 -23.11 -12.89 -8.88
CA THR A 48 -23.48 -14.18 -8.27
C THR A 48 -24.90 -14.22 -7.73
N TYR A 49 -25.53 -13.06 -7.50
CA TYR A 49 -26.93 -12.95 -7.05
C TYR A 49 -27.93 -12.84 -8.22
N ASP A 50 -27.46 -12.62 -9.46
CA ASP A 50 -28.25 -12.75 -10.70
C ASP A 50 -28.33 -14.26 -11.08
N LEU A 51 -29.07 -15.05 -10.30
CA LEU A 51 -29.41 -16.43 -10.66
C LEU A 51 -30.61 -16.42 -11.62
N ASP A 52 -30.41 -15.94 -12.84
CA ASP A 52 -31.41 -16.05 -13.90
C ASP A 52 -31.16 -17.36 -14.69
N PRO A 53 -32.02 -18.39 -14.59
CA PRO A 53 -31.73 -19.74 -15.10
C PRO A 53 -31.65 -19.86 -16.64
N GLY A 54 -31.98 -18.79 -17.38
CA GLY A 54 -32.15 -18.83 -18.84
C GLY A 54 -31.06 -18.16 -19.69
N ALA A 55 -30.03 -17.55 -19.09
CA ALA A 55 -29.01 -16.81 -19.84
C ALA A 55 -27.74 -17.66 -20.06
N SER A 56 -27.66 -18.36 -21.20
CA SER A 56 -26.55 -19.24 -21.62
C SER A 56 -25.19 -18.56 -21.87
N SER A 57 -24.91 -17.41 -21.27
CA SER A 57 -23.62 -16.70 -21.39
C SER A 57 -23.17 -15.97 -20.13
N VAL A 58 -23.80 -16.22 -18.96
CA VAL A 58 -23.32 -15.64 -17.70
C VAL A 58 -22.04 -16.37 -17.28
N LYS A 59 -20.90 -15.71 -17.46
CA LYS A 59 -19.61 -16.19 -16.93
C LYS A 59 -19.75 -16.30 -15.40
N ARG A 60 -19.93 -17.52 -14.90
CA ARG A 60 -20.10 -17.83 -13.48
C ARG A 60 -18.93 -17.28 -12.67
N ARG A 61 -19.23 -16.56 -11.58
CA ARG A 61 -18.24 -16.18 -10.56
C ARG A 61 -18.38 -17.12 -9.37
N ILE A 62 -17.26 -17.55 -8.83
CA ILE A 62 -17.15 -18.43 -7.67
C ILE A 62 -16.36 -17.69 -6.57
N PRO A 63 -16.63 -17.94 -5.28
CA PRO A 63 -15.74 -17.49 -4.21
C PRO A 63 -14.30 -17.98 -4.47
N CYS A 64 -13.31 -17.14 -4.17
CA CYS A 64 -11.92 -17.54 -4.31
C CYS A 64 -11.60 -18.68 -3.32
N PRO A 65 -10.96 -19.78 -3.76
CA PRO A 65 -10.55 -20.86 -2.87
C PRO A 65 -9.52 -20.47 -1.81
N LEU A 66 -8.76 -19.39 -2.06
CA LEU A 66 -7.71 -18.89 -1.15
C LEU A 66 -8.24 -17.87 -0.14
N ASP A 67 -9.32 -17.14 -0.47
CA ASP A 67 -9.98 -16.17 0.42
C ASP A 67 -11.46 -16.00 0.03
N PRO A 68 -12.41 -16.52 0.82
CA PRO A 68 -13.84 -16.43 0.52
C PRO A 68 -14.42 -15.00 0.49
N HIS A 69 -13.67 -13.97 0.91
CA HIS A 69 -14.15 -12.58 0.92
C HIS A 69 -14.20 -11.92 -0.48
N HIS A 70 -13.60 -12.54 -1.50
CA HIS A 70 -13.72 -12.08 -2.89
C HIS A 70 -14.12 -13.19 -3.86
N THR A 71 -14.63 -12.80 -5.03
CA THR A 71 -15.08 -13.73 -6.07
C THR A 71 -14.22 -13.62 -7.33
N VAL A 72 -14.19 -14.67 -8.14
CA VAL A 72 -13.40 -14.75 -9.39
C VAL A 72 -14.27 -15.39 -10.47
N TYR A 73 -14.07 -15.04 -11.73
CA TYR A 73 -14.72 -15.80 -12.80
C TYR A 73 -14.17 -17.21 -12.85
N GLU A 74 -15.04 -18.22 -12.91
CA GLU A 74 -14.68 -19.63 -12.90
C GLU A 74 -13.64 -19.97 -13.99
N HIS A 75 -13.85 -19.50 -15.22
CA HIS A 75 -12.90 -19.66 -16.32
C HIS A 75 -11.55 -18.93 -16.14
N GLN A 76 -11.46 -17.97 -15.21
CA GLN A 76 -10.22 -17.25 -14.89
C GLN A 76 -9.59 -17.71 -13.57
N LEU A 77 -10.15 -18.72 -12.91
CA LEU A 77 -9.67 -19.18 -11.61
C LEU A 77 -8.17 -19.48 -11.63
N GLN A 78 -7.69 -20.21 -12.64
CA GLN A 78 -6.27 -20.57 -12.74
C GLN A 78 -5.35 -19.36 -12.88
N ILE A 79 -5.75 -18.36 -13.68
CA ILE A 79 -4.99 -17.11 -13.82
C ILE A 79 -5.05 -16.31 -12.51
N HIS A 80 -6.20 -16.32 -11.84
CA HIS A 80 -6.39 -15.64 -10.56
C HIS A 80 -5.50 -16.22 -9.46
N LEU A 81 -5.47 -17.55 -9.29
CA LEU A 81 -4.71 -18.22 -8.22
C LEU A 81 -3.23 -17.84 -8.25
N ARG A 82 -2.64 -17.65 -9.45
CA ARG A 82 -1.25 -17.22 -9.62
C ARG A 82 -0.97 -15.79 -9.13
N LYS A 83 -1.96 -14.91 -9.13
CA LYS A 83 -1.84 -13.48 -8.78
C LYS A 83 -2.68 -13.08 -7.57
N CYS A 84 -3.26 -14.06 -6.89
CA CYS A 84 -4.13 -13.82 -5.75
C CYS A 84 -3.30 -13.29 -4.59
N ASN A 85 -3.72 -12.19 -3.98
CA ASN A 85 -3.03 -11.66 -2.80
C ASN A 85 -3.14 -12.60 -1.59
N ALA A 86 -4.18 -13.45 -1.54
CA ALA A 86 -4.38 -14.45 -0.48
C ALA A 86 -3.57 -15.73 -0.70
N ALA A 87 -2.88 -15.88 -1.82
CA ALA A 87 -1.95 -16.99 -2.00
C ALA A 87 -0.85 -16.88 -0.94
N LYS A 88 -0.59 -17.97 -0.20
CA LYS A 88 0.56 -18.06 0.71
C LYS A 88 1.82 -17.90 -0.14
N LYS A 89 2.44 -16.72 -0.05
CA LYS A 89 3.76 -16.51 -0.63
C LYS A 89 4.78 -17.23 0.24
N GLY A 90 5.78 -17.84 -0.39
CA GLY A 90 6.93 -18.34 0.35
C GLY A 90 7.55 -17.22 1.17
N VAL A 91 8.11 -17.58 2.32
CA VAL A 91 8.85 -16.64 3.16
C VAL A 91 10.11 -16.22 2.38
N PRO A 92 10.36 -14.91 2.19
CA PRO A 92 11.58 -14.45 1.52
C PRO A 92 12.83 -14.96 2.24
N ILE A 93 13.92 -15.22 1.50
CA ILE A 93 15.20 -15.69 2.05
C ILE A 93 15.73 -14.74 3.12
N CYS A 94 15.50 -13.45 2.95
CA CYS A 94 15.88 -12.39 3.88
C CYS A 94 14.95 -12.25 5.10
N TYR A 95 14.15 -13.26 5.43
CA TYR A 95 13.27 -13.22 6.59
C TYR A 95 13.97 -13.75 7.84
N ARG A 96 14.08 -12.90 8.86
CA ARG A 96 14.40 -13.29 10.23
C ARG A 96 13.39 -12.65 11.17
N ALA A 97 12.54 -13.47 11.79
CA ALA A 97 11.46 -12.99 12.64
C ALA A 97 11.98 -12.00 13.69
N ASN A 98 11.32 -10.85 13.76
CA ASN A 98 11.55 -9.76 14.72
C ASN A 98 12.99 -9.21 14.78
N VAL A 99 13.82 -9.43 13.76
CA VAL A 99 15.22 -9.00 13.75
C VAL A 99 15.41 -7.50 13.99
N ASN A 100 14.50 -6.67 13.47
CA ASN A 100 14.60 -5.21 13.55
C ASN A 100 13.67 -4.60 14.61
N THR A 101 13.13 -5.42 15.52
CA THR A 101 12.25 -4.91 16.60
C THR A 101 13.03 -4.21 17.72
N GLY A 102 14.36 -4.32 17.74
CA GLY A 102 15.23 -3.72 18.75
C GLY A 102 15.17 -4.41 20.13
N ILE A 103 14.16 -5.26 20.38
CA ILE A 103 13.97 -6.00 21.62
C ILE A 103 13.74 -7.47 21.26
N THR A 104 14.73 -8.31 21.57
CA THR A 104 14.60 -9.77 21.40
C THR A 104 13.44 -10.27 22.26
N ASP A 105 12.57 -11.10 21.67
CA ASP A 105 11.37 -11.64 22.33
C ASP A 105 10.37 -10.58 22.84
N TYR A 106 10.25 -9.45 22.14
CA TYR A 106 9.30 -8.40 22.47
C TYR A 106 7.86 -8.96 22.62
N GLN A 107 7.32 -8.83 23.83
CA GLN A 107 5.93 -9.12 24.15
C GLN A 107 5.31 -7.82 24.66
N PRO A 108 4.44 -7.16 23.88
CA PRO A 108 3.85 -5.88 24.28
C PRO A 108 3.00 -6.07 25.55
N SER A 109 3.32 -5.30 26.58
CA SER A 109 2.61 -5.30 27.86
C SER A 109 1.17 -4.77 27.72
N ALA A 110 0.35 -5.03 28.74
CA ALA A 110 -1.00 -4.44 28.80
C ALA A 110 -0.92 -2.91 28.96
N GLU A 111 0.13 -2.38 29.59
CA GLU A 111 0.35 -0.94 29.72
C GLU A 111 0.63 -0.25 28.37
N GLU A 112 1.33 -0.90 27.45
CA GLU A 112 1.68 -0.36 26.12
C GLU A 112 0.48 -0.26 25.17
N LYS A 113 -0.62 -0.96 25.48
CA LYS A 113 -1.85 -0.97 24.66
C LYS A 113 -2.89 0.05 25.13
N LYS A 114 -2.54 0.93 26.07
CA LYS A 114 -3.46 1.96 26.56
C LYS A 114 -3.70 3.02 25.47
N PRO A 115 -4.97 3.39 25.20
CA PRO A 115 -5.25 4.48 24.27
C PRO A 115 -4.73 5.81 24.85
N LEU A 116 -4.46 6.80 23.99
CA LEU A 116 -3.99 8.12 24.44
C LEU A 116 -4.95 8.78 25.45
N SER A 117 -6.25 8.50 25.33
CA SER A 117 -7.28 8.98 26.26
C SER A 117 -7.18 8.41 27.68
N ALA A 118 -6.38 7.37 27.91
CA ALA A 118 -6.15 6.79 29.23
C ALA A 118 -5.11 7.58 30.06
N PHE A 119 -4.44 8.57 29.46
CA PHE A 119 -3.42 9.37 30.11
C PHE A 119 -3.99 10.75 30.49
N SER A 120 -3.58 11.27 31.64
CA SER A 120 -3.95 12.63 32.04
C SER A 120 -3.23 13.66 31.17
N GLN A 121 -3.81 14.86 31.06
CA GLN A 121 -3.16 15.98 30.38
C GLN A 121 -1.76 16.24 30.95
N SER A 122 -1.61 16.21 32.28
CA SER A 122 -0.31 16.40 32.94
C SER A 122 0.75 15.35 32.57
N GLN A 123 0.36 14.09 32.32
CA GLN A 123 1.29 13.05 31.87
C GLN A 123 1.74 13.33 30.43
N ILE A 124 0.82 13.75 29.57
CA ILE A 124 1.12 14.10 28.18
C ILE A 124 2.05 15.33 28.15
N ASP A 125 1.73 16.36 28.92
CA ASP A 125 2.53 17.59 29.02
C ASP A 125 3.95 17.30 29.53
N ALA A 126 4.10 16.39 30.51
CA ALA A 126 5.41 15.99 31.00
C ALA A 126 6.26 15.29 29.93
N VAL A 127 5.64 14.47 29.07
CA VAL A 127 6.34 13.84 27.94
C VAL A 127 6.72 14.90 26.90
N ILE A 128 5.82 15.82 26.57
CA ILE A 128 6.10 16.93 25.64
C ILE A 128 7.28 17.75 26.14
N ALA A 129 7.24 18.20 27.40
CA ALA A 129 8.31 18.97 28.01
C ALA A 129 9.65 18.23 27.99
N LYS A 130 9.65 16.91 28.20
CA LYS A 130 10.86 16.09 28.10
C LYS A 130 11.41 16.05 26.67
N VAL A 131 10.55 15.90 25.67
CA VAL A 131 10.96 15.90 24.25
C VAL A 131 11.51 17.28 23.85
N GLU A 132 10.84 18.36 24.26
CA GLU A 132 11.28 19.73 24.01
C GLU A 132 12.63 20.02 24.68
N GLN A 133 12.82 19.60 25.94
CA GLN A 133 14.09 19.75 26.64
C GLN A 133 15.23 19.05 25.89
N VAL A 134 15.04 17.79 25.49
CA VAL A 134 16.05 17.03 24.72
C VAL A 134 16.31 17.70 23.37
N TYR A 135 15.28 18.19 22.69
CA TYR A 135 15.45 18.92 21.43
C TYR A 135 16.32 20.17 21.61
N GLN A 136 16.04 20.98 22.64
CA GLN A 136 16.81 22.18 22.94
C GLN A 136 18.25 21.89 23.37
N GLU A 137 18.46 20.82 24.13
CA GLU A 137 19.79 20.44 24.64
C GLU A 137 20.70 19.87 23.55
N TYR A 138 20.17 19.07 22.61
CA TYR A 138 20.99 18.28 21.69
C TYR A 138 20.89 18.64 20.21
N MET A 139 19.76 19.17 19.74
CA MET A 139 19.51 19.36 18.29
C MET A 139 19.66 20.82 17.85
N GLY A 140 19.19 21.78 18.66
CA GLY A 140 19.17 23.20 18.29
C GLY A 140 18.31 23.48 17.05
N ASP A 141 18.68 24.50 16.28
CA ASP A 141 17.99 24.85 15.04
C ASP A 141 18.37 23.89 13.90
N ILE A 142 17.41 23.11 13.42
CA ILE A 142 17.57 22.28 12.23
C ILE A 142 17.28 23.16 11.01
N GLU A 143 18.32 23.44 10.20
CA GLU A 143 18.16 24.18 8.95
C GLU A 143 17.23 23.42 8.00
N GLU A 144 16.09 24.04 7.66
CA GLU A 144 15.17 23.49 6.67
C GLU A 144 15.72 23.76 5.26
N VAL A 145 16.19 22.70 4.60
CA VAL A 145 16.64 22.77 3.20
C VAL A 145 15.70 21.98 2.30
N VAL A 146 14.91 22.70 1.50
CA VAL A 146 14.06 22.11 0.46
C VAL A 146 14.71 22.36 -0.89
N LEU A 147 15.04 21.28 -1.59
CA LEU A 147 15.61 21.32 -2.93
C LEU A 147 14.56 20.99 -3.98
N GLU A 148 14.84 21.37 -5.22
CA GLU A 148 14.10 20.90 -6.39
C GLU A 148 15.05 20.10 -7.27
N HIS A 149 14.49 19.28 -8.17
CA HIS A 149 15.27 18.53 -9.13
C HIS A 149 14.65 18.65 -10.52
N PRO A 150 15.41 19.06 -11.56
CA PRO A 150 14.86 19.38 -12.89
C PRO A 150 14.01 18.27 -13.51
N VAL A 151 14.37 17.00 -13.24
CA VAL A 151 13.62 15.83 -13.70
C VAL A 151 12.13 15.86 -13.30
N MET A 152 11.78 16.54 -12.20
CA MET A 152 10.42 16.61 -11.66
C MET A 152 9.65 17.86 -12.10
N ASN A 153 10.27 18.78 -12.86
CA ASN A 153 9.65 20.08 -13.22
C ASN A 153 8.33 19.91 -13.99
N SER A 154 8.26 18.92 -14.88
CA SER A 154 7.02 18.61 -15.60
C SER A 154 5.92 18.10 -14.67
N ASP A 155 6.27 17.26 -13.69
CA ASP A 155 5.32 16.73 -12.71
C ASP A 155 4.81 17.85 -11.77
N LEU A 156 5.70 18.75 -11.37
CA LEU A 156 5.37 19.90 -10.52
C LEU A 156 4.45 20.92 -11.21
N SER A 157 4.55 21.02 -12.53
CA SER A 157 3.81 22.00 -13.34
C SER A 157 2.51 21.45 -13.94
N ASP A 158 2.24 20.15 -13.78
CA ASP A 158 1.05 19.51 -14.36
C ASP A 158 -0.24 19.95 -13.63
N PRO A 159 -1.16 20.66 -14.31
CA PRO A 159 -2.39 21.16 -13.70
C PRO A 159 -3.37 20.05 -13.29
N ALA A 160 -3.17 18.81 -13.75
CA ALA A 160 -3.98 17.67 -13.32
C ALA A 160 -3.65 17.21 -11.88
N ASN A 161 -2.53 17.67 -11.31
CA ASN A 161 -2.11 17.31 -9.96
C ASN A 161 -2.82 18.16 -8.89
N GLY A 162 -3.64 17.52 -8.06
CA GLY A 162 -4.20 18.15 -6.87
C GLY A 162 -3.17 18.38 -5.75
N ALA A 163 -3.56 19.14 -4.71
CA ALA A 163 -2.67 19.55 -3.61
C ALA A 163 -1.93 18.38 -2.93
N THR A 164 -2.61 17.26 -2.67
CA THR A 164 -1.99 16.05 -2.08
C THR A 164 -0.93 15.44 -3.01
N ALA A 165 -1.18 15.42 -4.31
CA ALA A 165 -0.23 14.89 -5.28
C ALA A 165 1.00 15.79 -5.37
N LEU A 166 0.81 17.11 -5.45
CA LEU A 166 1.88 18.10 -5.47
C LEU A 166 2.75 18.04 -4.21
N LYS A 167 2.17 17.84 -3.03
CA LYS A 167 2.94 17.61 -1.79
C LYS A 167 3.92 16.45 -1.95
N HIS A 168 3.44 15.29 -2.44
CA HIS A 168 4.31 14.15 -2.65
C HIS A 168 5.37 14.43 -3.73
N ILE A 169 5.01 15.09 -4.83
CA ILE A 169 5.95 15.40 -5.92
C ILE A 169 7.08 16.30 -5.42
N ARG A 170 6.78 17.35 -4.63
CA ARG A 170 7.79 18.22 -4.01
C ARG A 170 8.72 17.46 -3.07
N GLN A 171 8.17 16.56 -2.25
CA GLN A 171 8.99 15.71 -1.38
C GLN A 171 9.95 14.83 -2.19
N GLN A 172 9.47 14.22 -3.28
CA GLN A 172 10.31 13.41 -4.16
C GLN A 172 11.39 14.24 -4.84
N ALA A 173 11.05 15.42 -5.37
CA ALA A 173 12.00 16.34 -5.98
C ALA A 173 13.10 16.77 -5.00
N SER A 174 12.74 17.08 -3.76
CA SER A 174 13.71 17.46 -2.73
C SER A 174 14.63 16.31 -2.34
N ILE A 175 14.12 15.08 -2.23
CA ILE A 175 14.96 13.90 -1.97
C ILE A 175 15.98 13.71 -3.10
N LEU A 176 15.54 13.80 -4.36
CA LEU A 176 16.45 13.70 -5.51
C LEU A 176 17.49 14.82 -5.52
N GLY A 177 17.09 16.06 -5.27
CA GLY A 177 18.01 17.19 -5.18
C GLY A 177 19.07 16.99 -4.08
N HIS A 178 18.69 16.41 -2.94
CA HIS A 178 19.65 16.07 -1.88
C HIS A 178 20.58 14.93 -2.27
N LEU A 179 20.06 13.88 -2.91
CA LEU A 179 20.88 12.77 -3.42
C LEU A 179 21.92 13.26 -4.44
N GLU A 180 21.53 14.16 -5.34
CA GLU A 180 22.43 14.77 -6.33
C GLU A 180 23.46 15.69 -5.65
N ARG A 181 23.00 16.59 -4.76
CA ARG A 181 23.89 17.50 -4.01
C ARG A 181 24.95 16.74 -3.20
N LEU A 182 24.58 15.61 -2.61
CA LEU A 182 25.48 14.75 -1.83
C LEU A 182 26.26 13.75 -2.71
N GLN A 183 26.09 13.80 -4.04
CA GLN A 183 26.74 12.90 -4.99
C GLN A 183 26.48 11.41 -4.67
N LEU A 184 25.27 11.08 -4.21
CA LEU A 184 24.83 9.71 -3.91
C LEU A 184 24.21 9.01 -5.11
N ILE A 185 23.94 9.76 -6.19
CA ILE A 185 23.56 9.21 -7.49
C ILE A 185 24.84 8.96 -8.29
N ARG A 186 25.31 7.72 -8.28
CA ARG A 186 26.60 7.32 -8.87
C ARG A 186 26.54 5.87 -9.39
N PRO A 187 27.36 5.49 -10.40
CA PRO A 187 27.45 4.12 -10.92
C PRO A 187 27.61 3.04 -9.85
N ASP A 188 27.21 1.82 -10.18
CA ASP A 188 27.30 0.62 -9.34
C ASP A 188 26.59 0.75 -7.97
N THR A 189 25.46 1.46 -7.94
CA THR A 189 24.69 1.72 -6.72
C THR A 189 23.41 0.90 -6.67
N CYS A 190 23.11 0.35 -5.50
CA CYS A 190 21.81 -0.24 -5.19
C CYS A 190 20.99 0.69 -4.30
N PHE A 191 19.85 1.15 -4.81
CA PHE A 191 18.89 1.95 -4.05
C PHE A 191 17.85 1.07 -3.39
N VAL A 192 17.70 1.21 -2.07
CA VAL A 192 16.71 0.49 -1.28
C VAL A 192 15.61 1.45 -0.84
N GLU A 193 14.40 1.27 -1.36
CA GLU A 193 13.22 2.06 -1.00
C GLU A 193 12.40 1.30 0.07
N PHE A 194 12.56 1.69 1.32
CA PHE A 194 11.75 1.19 2.44
C PHE A 194 10.36 1.83 2.44
N GLY A 195 9.32 1.02 2.66
CA GLY A 195 7.94 1.50 2.55
C GLY A 195 7.61 1.97 1.14
N ALA A 196 8.10 1.24 0.13
CA ALA A 196 8.09 1.67 -1.26
C ALA A 196 6.69 1.99 -1.79
N GLY A 197 5.64 1.38 -1.24
CA GLY A 197 4.27 1.50 -1.73
C GLY A 197 4.26 1.27 -3.24
N ARG A 198 3.91 2.32 -4.00
CA ARG A 198 3.85 2.27 -5.47
C ARG A 198 5.21 2.35 -6.19
N GLY A 199 6.32 2.50 -5.48
CA GLY A 199 7.68 2.63 -6.04
C GLY A 199 7.90 3.97 -6.75
N LYS A 200 7.39 5.07 -6.17
CA LYS A 200 7.42 6.38 -6.83
C LYS A 200 8.82 7.00 -6.77
N LEU A 201 9.51 6.90 -5.63
CA LEU A 201 10.84 7.50 -5.47
C LEU A 201 11.84 6.85 -6.42
N SER A 202 11.92 5.52 -6.38
CA SER A 202 12.78 4.76 -7.30
C SER A 202 12.46 5.09 -8.76
N ASN A 203 11.18 5.21 -9.13
CA ASN A 203 10.79 5.57 -10.49
C ASN A 203 11.25 6.99 -10.89
N CYS A 204 11.29 7.93 -9.95
CA CYS A 204 11.84 9.25 -10.23
C CYS A 204 13.36 9.20 -10.37
N LEU A 205 14.04 8.41 -9.54
CA LEU A 205 15.47 8.21 -9.59
C LEU A 205 15.93 7.55 -10.90
N GLN A 206 15.20 6.56 -11.40
CA GLN A 206 15.46 5.94 -12.71
C GLN A 206 15.40 6.94 -13.86
N ARG A 207 14.58 8.01 -13.76
CA ARG A 207 14.55 9.08 -14.77
C ARG A 207 15.80 9.95 -14.74
N VAL A 208 16.45 10.08 -13.58
CA VAL A 208 17.75 10.75 -13.44
C VAL A 208 18.84 9.86 -14.04
N CYS A 209 18.79 8.55 -13.76
CA CYS A 209 19.77 7.56 -14.19
C CYS A 209 19.41 6.84 -15.49
N VAL A 210 18.71 7.48 -16.44
CA VAL A 210 18.08 6.80 -17.60
C VAL A 210 19.07 6.01 -18.46
N ASN A 211 20.36 6.39 -18.46
CA ASN A 211 21.41 5.76 -19.25
C ASN A 211 22.41 4.94 -18.40
N ASP A 212 22.10 4.69 -17.12
CA ASP A 212 22.98 3.95 -16.23
C ASP A 212 22.42 2.56 -15.94
N ASP A 213 22.98 1.57 -16.64
CA ASP A 213 22.58 0.17 -16.54
C ASP A 213 23.17 -0.55 -15.31
N THR A 214 24.01 0.13 -14.54
CA THR A 214 24.63 -0.41 -13.32
C THR A 214 23.78 -0.20 -12.07
N MET A 215 22.73 0.61 -12.17
CA MET A 215 21.80 0.89 -11.06
C MET A 215 20.89 -0.29 -10.74
N HIS A 216 20.75 -0.59 -9.46
CA HIS A 216 19.82 -1.59 -8.95
C HIS A 216 18.79 -0.95 -8.01
N TYR A 217 17.56 -1.46 -8.02
CA TYR A 217 16.46 -0.95 -7.20
C TYR A 217 15.83 -2.10 -6.41
N LEU A 218 15.87 -2.00 -5.08
CA LEU A 218 15.22 -2.91 -4.15
C LEU A 218 14.06 -2.19 -3.47
N LEU A 219 12.84 -2.61 -3.77
CA LEU A 219 11.63 -2.02 -3.20
C LEU A 219 11.12 -2.92 -2.06
N VAL A 220 11.07 -2.39 -0.84
CA VAL A 220 10.62 -3.14 0.34
C VAL A 220 9.28 -2.59 0.80
N ASP A 221 8.27 -3.44 0.87
CA ASP A 221 6.96 -3.09 1.44
C ASP A 221 6.29 -4.35 1.98
N ARG A 222 5.56 -4.27 3.09
CA ARG A 222 4.81 -5.43 3.61
C ARG A 222 3.58 -5.75 2.76
N ASP A 223 3.01 -4.73 2.11
CA ASP A 223 1.72 -4.80 1.45
C ASP A 223 1.83 -4.73 -0.08
N SER A 224 0.90 -5.44 -0.73
CA SER A 224 0.72 -5.30 -2.17
C SER A 224 -0.14 -4.07 -2.49
N CYS A 225 0.46 -3.02 -3.05
CA CYS A 225 -0.30 -1.90 -3.57
C CYS A 225 -0.75 -2.10 -5.04
N ARG A 226 -1.84 -1.43 -5.45
CA ARG A 226 -2.25 -1.36 -6.86
C ARG A 226 -1.51 -0.24 -7.59
N ARG A 227 -1.40 -0.37 -8.92
CA ARG A 227 -0.75 0.62 -9.82
C ARG A 227 0.71 0.90 -9.43
N LYS A 228 1.44 -0.18 -9.17
CA LYS A 228 2.89 -0.16 -8.96
C LYS A 228 3.59 0.45 -10.18
N LYS A 229 4.61 1.26 -9.94
CA LYS A 229 5.44 1.85 -10.99
C LYS A 229 6.57 0.92 -11.44
N ASP A 230 6.65 -0.28 -10.87
CA ASP A 230 7.66 -1.30 -11.18
C ASP A 230 7.79 -1.61 -12.68
N VAL A 231 6.70 -1.51 -13.45
CA VAL A 231 6.73 -1.73 -14.90
C VAL A 231 7.50 -0.62 -15.61
N TYR A 232 7.35 0.62 -15.18
CA TYR A 232 8.08 1.77 -15.73
C TYR A 232 9.54 1.76 -15.28
N LEU A 233 9.80 1.29 -14.06
CA LEU A 233 11.15 1.04 -13.55
C LEU A 233 11.88 -0.04 -14.34
N ARG A 234 11.19 -1.13 -14.67
CA ARG A 234 11.76 -2.20 -15.50
C ARG A 234 11.95 -1.72 -16.94
N GLY A 235 10.98 -1.07 -17.56
CA GLY A 235 11.13 -0.71 -18.97
C GLY A 235 11.27 -1.97 -19.82
N ASP A 236 12.47 -2.24 -20.35
CA ASP A 236 12.80 -3.45 -21.12
C ASP A 236 12.91 -4.71 -20.22
N PRO A 237 12.48 -5.91 -20.70
CA PRO A 237 12.72 -7.20 -20.03
C PRO A 237 14.17 -7.39 -19.55
N SER A 238 15.13 -6.90 -20.32
CA SER A 238 16.38 -6.25 -19.91
C SER A 238 16.68 -6.16 -18.42
N ASN A 239 15.84 -5.35 -17.78
CA ASN A 239 16.09 -4.72 -16.50
C ASN A 239 15.32 -5.43 -15.38
N GLU A 240 14.64 -6.53 -15.67
CA GLU A 240 13.95 -7.33 -14.64
C GLU A 240 14.92 -7.76 -13.54
N ALA A 241 16.16 -8.06 -13.89
CA ALA A 241 17.21 -8.40 -12.92
C ALA A 241 17.63 -7.22 -12.02
N ARG A 242 17.40 -5.97 -12.46
CA ARG A 242 17.80 -4.75 -11.75
C ARG A 242 16.75 -4.26 -10.77
N VAL A 243 15.48 -4.62 -10.96
CA VAL A 243 14.36 -4.15 -10.14
C VAL A 243 13.72 -5.31 -9.39
N GLN A 244 13.99 -5.38 -8.09
CA GLN A 244 13.44 -6.39 -7.20
C GLN A 244 12.47 -5.76 -6.21
N ARG A 245 11.38 -6.47 -5.89
CA ARG A 245 10.43 -6.05 -4.87
C ARG A 245 10.23 -7.16 -3.85
N LEU A 246 10.49 -6.86 -2.59
CA LEU A 246 10.26 -7.75 -1.46
C LEU A 246 8.94 -7.40 -0.80
N ASN A 247 8.10 -8.41 -0.60
CA ASN A 247 6.85 -8.28 0.13
C ASN A 247 7.06 -8.75 1.58
N ILE A 248 7.73 -7.95 2.40
CA ILE A 248 8.17 -8.30 3.75
C ILE A 248 8.01 -7.07 4.67
N ASP A 249 7.61 -7.31 5.92
CA ASP A 249 7.62 -6.26 6.93
C ASP A 249 9.06 -5.96 7.36
N ILE A 250 9.38 -4.68 7.55
CA ILE A 250 10.72 -4.22 7.89
C ILE A 250 11.15 -4.81 9.23
N GLU A 251 10.23 -5.08 10.15
CA GLU A 251 10.52 -5.75 11.43
C GLU A 251 11.17 -7.13 11.26
N HIS A 252 10.99 -7.78 10.10
CA HIS A 252 11.49 -9.12 9.81
C HIS A 252 12.58 -9.16 8.73
N LEU A 253 12.94 -8.02 8.14
CA LEU A 253 13.92 -7.97 7.05
C LEU A 253 15.34 -8.06 7.58
N ASP A 254 16.03 -9.14 7.27
CA ASP A 254 17.46 -9.30 7.52
C ASP A 254 18.26 -9.02 6.25
N MET A 255 18.99 -7.90 6.25
CA MET A 255 19.86 -7.51 5.14
C MET A 255 21.23 -8.21 5.17
N GLU A 256 21.58 -8.89 6.27
CA GLU A 256 22.87 -9.59 6.43
C GLU A 256 22.83 -11.01 5.85
N LEU A 257 21.63 -11.59 5.67
CA LEU A 257 21.47 -12.88 5.02
C LEU A 257 22.04 -12.81 3.60
N LYS A 258 23.05 -13.66 3.33
CA LYS A 258 23.75 -13.67 2.04
C LYS A 258 22.78 -13.96 0.91
N TRP A 259 22.62 -12.98 0.03
CA TRP A 259 21.90 -13.10 -1.23
C TRP A 259 22.77 -13.91 -2.21
N SER A 260 22.67 -15.24 -2.19
CA SER A 260 23.43 -16.04 -3.17
C SER A 260 22.92 -15.73 -4.58
N ARG A 261 23.84 -15.40 -5.49
CA ARG A 261 23.53 -15.18 -6.93
C ARG A 261 22.92 -16.40 -7.63
N ASP A 262 22.98 -17.58 -6.99
CA ASP A 262 22.63 -18.88 -7.57
C ASP A 262 21.16 -19.29 -7.44
N LEU A 263 20.26 -18.38 -7.07
CA LEU A 263 18.83 -18.68 -6.89
C LEU A 263 17.93 -18.05 -7.98
N ARG A 264 18.46 -17.94 -9.21
CA ARG A 264 17.64 -17.62 -10.41
C ARG A 264 16.85 -18.82 -10.89
#